data_AF-A0A2G6JGR3-F1
#
_entry.id   AF-A0A2G6JGR3-F1
#
_cell.length_a   1.000
_cell.length_b   1.000
_cell.length_c   1.000
_cell.angle_alpha   90.00
_cell.angle_beta   90.00
_cell.angle_gamma   90.00
#
_symmetry.space_group_name_H-M   'P 1'
#
loop_
_entity.id
_entity.type
_entity.pdbx_description
1 polymer ?
#
loop_
_entity_poly.entity_id
_entity_poly.type
_entity_poly.pdbx_seq_one_letter_code
_entity_poly.pdbx_strand_id
1 'polypeptide(L)'
;MKKLRLATAGFLVLAATGFALAYLLPWQDGEEQRARLRFERFVNALCEGNRSSLRWLVSDECAPYVQHMAELDRAKGKQALELLSMDVDGARAIARVRDPNLGAGQQEGEFVLVREGGEWKVDLIASAGRGARQKALPGGSFRVTQTGLDARARFKAAQVMEAKFQRMEKKQGR
;
A
#
# COMPACT_ATOMS: atom_id res chain seq x y z
N MET A 1 43.64 -20.75 -64.85
CA MET A 1 43.27 -22.19 -64.95
C MET A 1 43.07 -22.75 -63.55
N LYS A 2 41.88 -23.32 -63.27
CA LYS A 2 41.57 -24.43 -62.32
C LYS A 2 41.90 -24.20 -60.82
N LYS A 3 41.07 -24.50 -59.80
CA LYS A 3 39.73 -25.08 -59.60
C LYS A 3 39.34 -24.85 -58.12
N LEU A 4 38.04 -24.65 -57.86
CA LEU A 4 37.34 -24.83 -56.56
C LEU A 4 37.69 -26.15 -55.84
N ARG A 5 37.69 -26.15 -54.49
CA ARG A 5 36.99 -27.11 -53.58
C ARG A 5 36.86 -26.48 -52.18
N LEU A 6 35.68 -25.97 -51.79
CA LEU A 6 34.72 -26.59 -50.86
C LEU A 6 35.30 -27.49 -49.76
N ALA A 7 35.13 -27.07 -48.50
CA ALA A 7 34.86 -27.96 -47.36
C ALA A 7 34.05 -27.19 -46.30
N THR A 8 32.73 -27.18 -46.49
CA THR A 8 31.72 -26.98 -45.45
C THR A 8 31.60 -28.25 -44.62
N ALA A 9 31.88 -28.21 -43.31
CA ALA A 9 31.36 -29.17 -42.32
C ALA A 9 31.64 -28.67 -40.90
N GLY A 10 30.62 -28.60 -40.05
CA GLY A 10 30.80 -28.44 -38.60
C GLY A 10 29.91 -27.42 -37.91
N PHE A 11 28.59 -27.45 -38.17
CA PHE A 11 27.59 -26.86 -37.26
C PHE A 11 27.00 -27.99 -36.40
N LEU A 12 26.52 -27.66 -35.20
CA LEU A 12 25.82 -28.51 -34.19
C LEU A 12 26.77 -29.29 -33.26
N VAL A 13 26.68 -29.27 -31.92
CA VAL A 13 25.57 -29.07 -30.97
C VAL A 13 26.17 -28.58 -29.64
N LEU A 14 25.75 -27.44 -29.07
CA LEU A 14 25.78 -27.21 -27.62
C LEU A 14 24.93 -25.98 -27.23
N ALA A 15 23.67 -25.98 -27.67
CA ALA A 15 22.69 -24.96 -27.31
C ALA A 15 21.41 -25.65 -26.81
N ALA A 16 21.51 -26.48 -25.77
CA ALA A 16 20.34 -27.17 -25.21
C ALA A 16 20.43 -27.44 -23.69
N THR A 17 21.27 -26.70 -22.95
CA THR A 17 21.33 -26.76 -21.48
C THR A 17 21.24 -25.40 -20.82
N GLY A 18 20.80 -24.37 -21.56
CA GLY A 18 20.65 -22.99 -21.04
C GLY A 18 19.21 -22.53 -20.80
N PHE A 19 18.19 -23.33 -21.18
CA PHE A 19 16.80 -22.83 -21.24
C PHE A 19 15.89 -23.31 -20.10
N ALA A 20 16.37 -24.18 -19.20
CA ALA A 20 15.57 -24.72 -18.09
C ALA A 20 15.88 -24.07 -16.72
N LEU A 21 16.81 -23.11 -16.65
CA LEU A 21 17.23 -22.48 -15.39
C LEU A 21 16.92 -20.97 -15.31
N ALA A 22 16.05 -20.44 -16.17
CA ALA A 22 15.57 -19.05 -16.09
C ALA A 22 14.17 -18.93 -15.45
N TYR A 23 13.50 -20.05 -15.16
CA TYR A 23 12.14 -20.08 -14.59
C TYR A 23 12.10 -20.20 -13.05
N LEU A 24 13.25 -20.09 -12.39
CA LEU A 24 13.37 -20.15 -10.93
C LEU A 24 14.06 -18.90 -10.36
N LEU A 25 14.18 -17.82 -11.14
CA LEU A 25 14.51 -16.51 -10.58
C LEU A 25 13.24 -15.95 -9.93
N PRO A 26 13.27 -15.59 -8.65
CA PRO A 26 12.08 -15.29 -7.86
C PRO A 26 11.39 -14.06 -8.46
N TRP A 27 10.16 -14.26 -8.92
CA TRP A 27 9.23 -13.20 -9.37
C TRP A 27 9.03 -12.08 -8.32
N GLN A 28 9.48 -12.33 -7.08
CA GLN A 28 9.47 -11.47 -5.92
C GLN A 28 10.23 -10.15 -6.13
N ASP A 29 11.38 -10.17 -6.81
CA ASP A 29 12.16 -8.94 -7.08
C ASP A 29 11.39 -7.96 -7.99
N GLY A 30 10.55 -8.49 -8.89
CA GLY A 30 9.72 -7.70 -9.79
C GLY A 30 8.54 -7.02 -9.11
N GLU A 31 7.92 -7.67 -8.12
CA GLU A 31 6.81 -7.08 -7.36
C GLU A 31 7.28 -6.03 -6.36
N GLU A 32 8.39 -6.28 -5.67
CA GLU A 32 8.99 -5.26 -4.78
C GLU A 32 9.36 -3.99 -5.56
N GLN A 33 9.99 -4.13 -6.72
CA GLN A 33 10.35 -2.99 -7.54
C GLN A 33 9.11 -2.21 -8.03
N ARG A 34 8.02 -2.91 -8.39
CA ARG A 34 6.75 -2.27 -8.76
C ARG A 34 6.12 -1.53 -7.58
N ALA A 35 6.08 -2.14 -6.40
CA ALA A 35 5.56 -1.52 -5.19
C ALA A 35 6.39 -0.29 -4.79
N ARG A 36 7.73 -0.39 -4.87
CA ARG A 36 8.68 0.71 -4.61
C ARG A 36 8.45 1.89 -5.54
N LEU A 37 8.45 1.67 -6.86
CA LEU A 37 8.20 2.73 -7.84
C LEU A 37 6.85 3.42 -7.62
N ARG A 38 5.84 2.65 -7.23
CA ARG A 38 4.52 3.20 -6.94
C ARG A 38 4.52 4.04 -5.67
N PHE A 39 5.21 3.59 -4.63
CA PHE A 39 5.38 4.33 -3.39
C PHE A 39 6.13 5.65 -3.62
N GLU A 40 7.22 5.63 -4.40
CA GLU A 40 7.97 6.85 -4.74
C GLU A 40 7.09 7.87 -5.48
N ARG A 41 6.25 7.42 -6.42
CA ARG A 41 5.27 8.30 -7.08
C ARG A 41 4.28 8.92 -6.09
N PHE A 42 3.83 8.16 -5.09
CA PHE A 42 2.99 8.66 -4.01
C PHE A 42 3.70 9.75 -3.20
N VAL A 43 4.94 9.51 -2.76
CA VAL A 43 5.73 10.49 -2.00
C VAL A 43 5.97 11.77 -2.81
N ASN A 44 6.32 11.64 -4.10
CA ASN A 44 6.50 12.81 -4.97
C ASN A 44 5.21 13.62 -5.12
N ALA A 45 4.08 12.95 -5.37
CA ALA A 45 2.78 13.62 -5.46
C ALA A 45 2.39 14.33 -4.14
N LEU A 46 2.79 13.78 -2.99
CA LEU A 46 2.61 14.38 -1.68
C LEU A 46 3.47 15.65 -1.50
N CYS A 47 4.76 15.59 -1.85
CA CYS A 47 5.67 16.74 -1.81
C CYS A 47 5.29 17.86 -2.80
N GLU A 48 4.67 17.51 -3.93
CA GLU A 48 4.15 18.46 -4.90
C GLU A 48 2.80 19.08 -4.49
N GLY A 49 2.09 18.46 -3.53
CA GLY A 49 0.71 18.80 -3.19
C GLY A 49 -0.29 18.45 -4.30
N ASN A 50 0.01 17.44 -5.13
CA ASN A 50 -0.79 17.08 -6.30
C ASN A 50 -1.94 16.13 -5.93
N ARG A 51 -3.08 16.70 -5.53
CA ARG A 51 -4.30 15.96 -5.14
C ARG A 51 -4.79 14.99 -6.22
N SER A 52 -4.74 15.41 -7.49
CA SER A 52 -5.22 14.59 -8.61
C SER A 52 -4.40 13.32 -8.75
N SER A 53 -3.06 13.42 -8.70
CA SER A 53 -2.18 12.25 -8.73
C SER A 53 -2.37 11.37 -7.50
N LEU A 54 -2.45 11.96 -6.31
CA LEU A 54 -2.65 11.21 -5.06
C LEU A 54 -3.92 10.37 -5.09
N ARG A 55 -5.02 10.89 -5.64
CA ARG A 55 -6.28 10.16 -5.77
C ARG A 55 -6.13 8.83 -6.52
N TRP A 56 -5.23 8.74 -7.50
CA TRP A 56 -4.96 7.51 -8.26
C TRP A 56 -3.93 6.61 -7.60
N LEU A 57 -3.14 7.15 -6.67
CA LEU A 57 -2.05 6.45 -5.99
C LEU A 57 -2.49 5.80 -4.67
N VAL A 58 -3.66 6.19 -4.13
CA VAL A 58 -4.24 5.61 -2.92
C VAL A 58 -5.34 4.60 -3.24
N SER A 59 -5.65 3.69 -2.31
CA SER A 59 -6.75 2.73 -2.47
C SER A 59 -8.08 3.42 -2.77
N ASP A 60 -8.98 2.71 -3.44
CA ASP A 60 -10.29 3.27 -3.82
C ASP A 60 -11.10 3.72 -2.60
N GLU A 61 -10.97 3.00 -1.48
CA GLU A 61 -11.55 3.39 -0.19
C GLU A 61 -10.95 4.68 0.37
N CYS A 62 -9.66 4.95 0.10
CA CYS A 62 -8.95 6.14 0.56
C CYS A 62 -9.14 7.36 -0.34
N ALA A 63 -9.53 7.17 -1.60
CA ALA A 63 -9.64 8.24 -2.60
C ALA A 63 -10.53 9.43 -2.17
N PRO A 64 -11.68 9.25 -1.48
CA PRO A 64 -12.48 10.37 -0.99
C PRO A 64 -11.76 11.23 0.05
N TYR A 65 -10.87 10.64 0.87
CA TYR A 65 -10.19 11.35 1.95
C TYR A 65 -9.12 12.30 1.43
N VAL A 66 -8.48 11.99 0.29
CA VAL A 66 -7.45 12.83 -0.33
C VAL A 66 -7.95 14.26 -0.60
N GLN A 67 -9.23 14.42 -0.94
CA GLN A 67 -9.83 15.74 -1.18
C GLN A 67 -9.92 16.60 0.08
N HIS A 68 -9.95 15.97 1.25
CA HIS A 68 -10.15 16.62 2.54
C HIS A 68 -8.90 16.63 3.44
N MET A 69 -7.77 16.09 2.95
CA MET A 69 -6.49 16.09 3.69
C MET A 69 -5.93 17.52 3.79
N ALA A 70 -6.18 18.18 4.92
CA ALA A 70 -5.63 19.49 5.24
C ALA A 70 -4.09 19.45 5.35
N GLU A 71 -3.54 18.29 5.68
CA GLU A 71 -2.11 18.05 5.84
C GLU A 71 -1.34 18.09 4.52
N LEU A 72 -2.03 17.96 3.37
CA LEU A 72 -1.37 17.95 2.07
C LEU A 72 -0.69 19.29 1.76
N ASP A 73 -1.33 20.40 2.12
CA ASP A 73 -0.76 21.73 1.92
C ASP A 73 0.47 21.94 2.82
N ARG A 74 0.53 21.24 3.97
CA ARG A 74 1.71 21.23 4.87
C ARG A 74 2.82 20.33 4.37
N ALA A 75 2.54 19.38 3.47
CA ALA A 75 3.54 18.50 2.89
C ALA A 75 4.25 19.14 1.68
N LYS A 76 3.62 20.15 1.07
CA LYS A 76 4.14 20.82 -0.12
C LYS A 76 5.51 21.47 0.15
N GLY A 77 6.49 21.16 -0.69
CA GLY A 77 7.84 21.71 -0.60
C GLY A 77 8.70 21.14 0.54
N LYS A 78 8.21 20.15 1.28
CA LYS A 78 9.00 19.39 2.24
C LYS A 78 9.91 18.38 1.54
N GLN A 79 10.97 17.97 2.23
CA GLN A 79 11.83 16.89 1.76
C GLN A 79 11.03 15.58 1.68
N ALA A 80 11.32 14.78 0.66
CA ALA A 80 10.69 13.48 0.47
C ALA A 80 10.98 12.55 1.65
N LEU A 81 10.04 11.65 1.94
CA LEU A 81 10.24 10.59 2.91
C LEU A 81 11.34 9.63 2.42
N GLU A 82 12.25 9.25 3.31
CA GLU A 82 13.31 8.29 3.01
C GLU A 82 12.76 6.87 3.16
N LEU A 83 12.74 6.09 2.08
CA LEU A 83 12.32 4.69 2.12
C LEU A 83 13.46 3.81 2.66
N LEU A 84 13.27 3.25 3.87
CA LEU A 84 14.26 2.41 4.55
C LEU A 84 14.20 0.95 4.08
N SER A 85 12.99 0.41 3.94
CA SER A 85 12.76 -0.97 3.47
C SER A 85 11.37 -1.13 2.88
N MET A 86 11.22 -2.15 2.02
CA MET A 86 9.95 -2.59 1.48
C MET A 86 9.85 -4.10 1.72
N ASP A 87 8.77 -4.55 2.34
CA ASP A 87 8.48 -5.97 2.53
C ASP A 87 7.20 -6.33 1.76
N VAL A 88 7.27 -7.32 0.87
CA VAL A 88 6.16 -7.70 -0.01
C VAL A 88 5.70 -9.12 0.32
N ASP A 89 4.42 -9.23 0.64
CA ASP A 89 3.73 -10.48 0.93
C ASP A 89 2.44 -10.58 0.09
N GLY A 90 2.56 -11.28 -1.05
CA GLY A 90 1.45 -11.52 -1.97
C GLY A 90 0.83 -10.22 -2.52
N ALA A 91 -0.39 -9.91 -2.08
CA ALA A 91 -1.16 -8.74 -2.50
C ALA A 91 -0.97 -7.51 -1.59
N ARG A 92 -0.02 -7.58 -0.66
CA ARG A 92 0.27 -6.53 0.32
C ARG A 92 1.76 -6.22 0.33
N ALA A 93 2.10 -4.94 0.53
CA ALA A 93 3.46 -4.54 0.82
C ALA A 93 3.50 -3.52 1.97
N ILE A 94 4.61 -3.47 2.68
CA ILE A 94 4.86 -2.55 3.79
C ILE A 94 6.12 -1.76 3.50
N ALA A 95 5.95 -0.45 3.34
CA ALA A 95 7.04 0.49 3.18
C ALA A 95 7.39 1.10 4.55
N ARG A 96 8.60 0.82 5.06
CA ARG A 96 9.13 1.52 6.24
C ARG A 96 9.86 2.76 5.80
N VAL A 97 9.49 3.90 6.37
CA VAL A 97 10.02 5.20 5.96
C VAL A 97 10.53 5.99 7.14
N ARG A 98 11.36 6.99 6.86
CA ARG A 98 11.79 8.01 7.80
C ARG A 98 11.38 9.39 7.26
N ASP A 99 10.83 10.23 8.15
CA ASP A 99 10.58 11.63 7.82
C ASP A 99 11.80 12.50 8.19
N PRO A 100 12.54 13.06 7.21
CA PRO A 100 13.68 13.93 7.48
C PRO A 100 13.27 15.34 7.96
N ASN A 101 11.98 15.69 7.87
CA ASN A 101 11.48 17.02 8.22
C ASN A 101 11.11 17.15 9.72
N LEU A 102 11.08 16.04 10.45
CA LEU A 102 10.92 16.04 11.90
C LEU A 102 12.32 16.08 12.53
N GLY A 103 12.57 17.09 13.38
CA GLY A 103 13.89 17.38 13.97
C GLY A 103 14.52 16.21 14.76
N ALA A 104 15.70 16.45 15.36
CA ALA A 104 16.54 15.42 15.99
C ALA A 104 15.76 14.41 16.85
N GLY A 105 15.46 13.25 16.25
CA GLY A 105 14.50 12.26 16.77
C GLY A 105 13.73 11.57 15.65
N GLN A 106 14.41 11.25 14.54
CA GLN A 106 13.91 10.68 13.29
C GLN A 106 12.74 9.71 13.52
N GLN A 107 11.51 10.16 13.24
CA GLN A 107 10.34 9.28 13.37
C GLN A 107 10.27 8.39 12.15
N GLU A 108 10.43 7.09 12.40
CA GLU A 108 10.07 6.06 11.43
C GLU A 108 8.56 5.90 11.37
N GLY A 109 8.04 5.62 10.19
CA GLY A 109 6.64 5.32 9.93
C GLY A 109 6.50 4.12 9.00
N GLU A 110 5.29 3.59 8.93
CA GLU A 110 4.95 2.50 8.02
C GLU A 110 3.80 2.92 7.12
N PHE A 111 3.96 2.68 5.82
CA PHE A 111 2.89 2.76 4.83
C PHE A 111 2.53 1.36 4.35
N VAL A 112 1.24 1.10 4.24
CA VAL A 112 0.71 -0.13 3.68
C VAL A 112 0.34 0.12 2.24
N LEU A 113 0.82 -0.75 1.35
CA LEU A 113 0.38 -0.84 -0.03
C LEU A 113 -0.45 -2.11 -0.21
N VAL A 114 -1.50 -2.00 -1.01
CA VAL A 114 -2.40 -3.10 -1.39
C VAL A 114 -2.50 -3.18 -2.91
N ARG A 115 -2.76 -4.38 -3.42
CA ARG A 115 -2.96 -4.59 -4.85
C ARG A 115 -4.44 -4.47 -5.23
N GLU A 116 -4.77 -3.46 -6.02
CA GLU A 116 -6.12 -3.18 -6.49
C GLU A 116 -6.12 -3.02 -8.02
N GLY A 117 -6.96 -3.77 -8.72
CA GLY A 117 -7.02 -3.71 -10.19
C GLY A 117 -5.69 -4.05 -10.89
N GLY A 118 -4.83 -4.84 -10.24
CA GLY A 118 -3.50 -5.20 -10.75
C GLY A 118 -2.40 -4.17 -10.45
N GLU A 119 -2.74 -3.00 -9.92
CA GLU A 119 -1.79 -1.96 -9.53
C GLU A 119 -1.57 -1.94 -8.02
N TRP A 120 -0.39 -1.52 -7.59
CA TRP A 120 -0.15 -1.18 -6.19
C TRP A 120 -0.78 0.18 -5.88
N LYS A 121 -1.38 0.30 -4.69
CA LYS A 121 -1.96 1.54 -4.18
C LYS A 121 -1.72 1.67 -2.68
N VAL A 122 -1.56 2.90 -2.19
CA VAL A 122 -1.33 3.17 -0.76
C VAL A 122 -2.66 3.17 -0.01
N ASP A 123 -2.77 2.33 1.02
CA ASP A 123 -3.92 2.30 1.91
C ASP A 123 -3.63 3.18 3.13
N LEU A 124 -4.16 4.39 3.13
CA LEU A 124 -3.97 5.37 4.20
C LEU A 124 -4.62 4.94 5.51
N ILE A 125 -5.74 4.23 5.46
CA ILE A 125 -6.47 3.76 6.65
C ILE A 125 -5.65 2.66 7.34
N ALA A 126 -5.18 1.67 6.58
CA ALA A 126 -4.33 0.62 7.11
C ALA A 126 -2.98 1.15 7.62
N SER A 127 -2.41 2.16 6.94
CA SER A 127 -1.18 2.84 7.37
C SER A 127 -1.38 3.56 8.71
N ALA A 128 -2.45 4.34 8.85
CA ALA A 128 -2.80 5.03 10.10
C ALA A 128 -3.02 4.04 11.25
N GLY A 129 -3.68 2.91 10.97
CA GLY A 129 -3.90 1.84 11.96
C GLY A 129 -2.61 1.21 12.48
N ARG A 130 -1.53 1.17 11.69
CA ARG A 130 -0.21 0.69 12.14
C ARG A 130 0.54 1.72 12.98
N GLY A 131 0.54 2.99 12.55
CA GLY A 131 1.12 4.07 13.36
C GLY A 131 0.46 4.22 14.73
N ALA A 132 -0.87 4.07 14.80
CA ALA A 132 -1.63 4.11 16.05
C ALA A 132 -1.32 2.93 16.99
N ARG A 133 -0.93 1.75 16.47
CA ARG A 133 -0.51 0.61 17.29
C ARG A 133 0.90 0.79 17.86
N GLN A 134 1.79 1.48 17.14
CA GLN A 134 3.14 1.80 17.64
C GLN A 134 3.10 2.88 18.71
N LYS A 135 2.21 3.87 18.58
CA LYS A 135 1.95 4.90 19.59
C LYS A 135 0.98 4.35 20.64
N ALA A 136 1.48 3.47 21.52
CA ALA A 136 0.71 2.88 22.61
C ALA A 136 -0.24 3.91 23.25
N LEU A 137 -1.53 3.57 23.32
CA LEU A 137 -2.52 4.39 23.99
C LEU A 137 -2.10 4.57 25.46
N PRO A 138 -2.04 5.80 26.00
CA PRO A 138 -1.84 6.01 27.43
C PRO A 138 -3.12 5.58 28.17
N GLY A 139 -3.15 4.33 28.60
CA GLY A 139 -4.28 3.72 29.29
C GLY A 139 -4.24 2.22 29.12
N GLY A 140 -4.39 1.48 30.22
CA GLY A 140 -4.16 0.04 30.31
C GLY A 140 -4.73 -0.77 29.15
N SER A 141 -3.98 -1.82 28.79
CA SER A 141 -4.27 -2.81 27.76
C SER A 141 -5.76 -3.18 27.69
N PHE A 142 -6.51 -2.55 26.79
CA PHE A 142 -7.72 -3.17 26.26
C PHE A 142 -7.26 -4.20 25.22
N ARG A 143 -7.24 -5.47 25.62
CA ARG A 143 -7.34 -6.57 24.65
C ARG A 143 -8.70 -6.44 23.99
N VAL A 144 -8.76 -5.74 22.86
CA VAL A 144 -9.80 -6.03 21.86
C VAL A 144 -9.39 -7.35 21.25
N THR A 145 -9.75 -8.44 21.93
CA THR A 145 -9.89 -9.72 21.26
C THR A 145 -10.89 -9.44 20.15
N GLN A 146 -10.43 -9.51 18.91
CA GLN A 146 -11.28 -9.45 17.74
C GLN A 146 -12.07 -10.78 17.69
N THR A 147 -12.83 -11.07 18.74
CA THR A 147 -13.89 -12.08 18.70
C THR A 147 -14.88 -11.52 17.70
N GLY A 148 -15.05 -12.22 16.59
CA GLY A 148 -15.95 -11.85 15.52
C GLY A 148 -17.23 -11.26 16.10
N LEU A 149 -17.53 -10.01 15.71
CA LEU A 149 -18.82 -9.40 15.95
C LEU A 149 -19.83 -10.28 15.21
N ASP A 150 -20.34 -11.26 15.95
CA ASP A 150 -21.40 -12.18 15.57
C ASP A 150 -22.48 -11.37 14.85
N ALA A 151 -22.88 -11.79 13.65
CA ALA A 151 -23.83 -11.06 12.82
C ALA A 151 -25.11 -10.70 13.61
N ARG A 152 -25.43 -11.52 14.62
CA ARG A 152 -26.50 -11.32 15.58
C ARG A 152 -26.34 -10.07 16.46
N ALA A 153 -25.11 -9.73 16.86
CA ALA A 153 -24.82 -8.53 17.65
C ALA A 153 -24.95 -7.25 16.81
N ARG A 154 -24.51 -7.29 15.53
CA ARG A 154 -24.71 -6.17 14.58
C ARG A 154 -26.19 -5.94 14.29
N PHE A 155 -26.95 -7.01 14.09
CA PHE A 155 -28.40 -6.93 13.86
C PHE A 155 -29.15 -6.36 15.06
N LYS A 156 -28.78 -6.76 16.28
CA LYS A 156 -29.38 -6.23 17.51
C LYS A 156 -29.02 -4.75 17.73
N ALA A 157 -27.80 -4.33 17.41
CA ALA A 157 -27.39 -2.93 17.47
C ALA A 157 -28.18 -2.06 16.47
N ALA A 158 -28.38 -2.56 15.24
CA ALA A 158 -29.18 -1.88 14.22
C ALA A 158 -30.65 -1.71 14.67
N GLN A 159 -31.28 -2.76 15.21
CA GLN A 159 -32.65 -2.68 15.72
C GLN A 159 -32.81 -1.69 16.88
N VAL A 160 -31.82 -1.58 17.76
CA VAL A 160 -31.85 -0.62 18.88
C VAL A 160 -31.73 0.82 18.38
N MET A 161 -30.94 1.07 17.33
CA MET A 161 -30.84 2.41 16.73
C MET A 161 -32.12 2.81 15.99
N GLU A 162 -32.70 1.89 15.22
CA GLU A 162 -33.99 2.07 14.53
C GLU A 162 -35.10 2.44 15.54
N ALA A 163 -35.20 1.67 16.63
CA ALA A 163 -36.20 1.91 17.68
C ALA A 163 -35.99 3.25 18.41
N LYS A 164 -34.75 3.72 18.54
CA LYS A 164 -34.46 5.05 19.10
C LYS A 164 -34.86 6.16 18.14
N PHE A 165 -34.62 5.99 16.84
CA PHE A 165 -34.96 6.97 15.82
C PHE A 165 -36.48 7.20 15.76
N GLN A 166 -37.27 6.14 15.72
CA GLN A 166 -38.74 6.25 15.75
C GLN A 166 -39.29 6.89 17.04
N ARG A 167 -38.61 6.70 18.18
CA ARG A 167 -38.97 7.39 19.44
C ARG A 167 -38.65 8.88 19.41
N MET A 168 -37.63 9.30 18.66
CA MET A 168 -37.30 10.71 18.48
C MET A 168 -38.26 11.40 17.52
N GLU A 169 -38.64 10.76 16.40
CA GLU A 169 -39.64 11.30 15.48
C GLU A 169 -41.01 11.50 16.15
N LYS A 170 -41.46 10.54 16.98
CA LYS A 170 -42.69 10.69 17.77
C LYS A 170 -42.64 11.81 18.81
N LYS A 171 -41.45 12.23 19.25
CA LYS A 171 -41.29 13.36 20.19
C LYS A 171 -41.24 14.72 19.49
N GLN A 172 -40.90 14.77 18.20
CA GLN A 172 -40.83 16.02 17.44
C GLN A 172 -42.15 16.35 16.70
N GLY A 173 -43.06 15.39 16.57
CA GLY A 173 -44.39 15.58 15.96
C GLY A 173 -45.51 15.96 16.95
N ARG A 174 -45.21 16.61 18.08
CA ARG A 174 -46.20 17.14 19.03
C ARG A 174 -45.91 18.58 19.37
#